data_AF-A0AAV6LPG8-F1
#
_entry.id   AF-A0AAV6LPG8-F1
#
_cell.length_a   1.000
_cell.length_b   1.000
_cell.length_c   1.000
_cell.angle_alpha   90.00
_cell.angle_beta   90.00
_cell.angle_gamma   90.00
#
_symmetry.space_group_name_H-M   'P 1'
#
loop_
_entity.id
_entity.type
_entity.pdbx_description
1 polymer ?
#
loop_
_entity_poly.entity_id
_entity_poly.type
_entity_poly.pdbx_seq_one_letter_code
_entity_poly.pdbx_strand_id
1 'polypeptide(L)' 'MIVLKGSEPMVFGETEEPAVYGELVSIGGLTPDVNKKLSAAISAILETKLSVPKSRFFLKFYDTKDRLL' A
#
# COMPACT_ATOMS: atom_id res chain seq x y z
N MET A 1 12.11 -6.15 0.89
CA MET A 1 12.14 -5.68 2.30
C MET A 1 10.72 -5.32 2.70
N ILE A 2 10.29 -5.66 3.91
CA ILE A 2 8.97 -5.30 4.45
C ILE A 2 9.21 -4.54 5.75
N VAL A 3 8.59 -3.37 5.88
CA VAL A 3 8.61 -2.56 7.10
C VAL A 3 7.16 -2.30 7.49
N LEU A 4 6.80 -2.66 8.72
CA LEU A 4 5.49 -2.41 9.28
C LEU A 4 5.63 -1.47 10.47
N LYS A 5 4.91 -0.35 10.42
CA LYS A 5 4.76 0.57 11.55
C LYS A 5 3.31 0.54 12.01
N GLY A 6 3.09 0.03 13.21
CA GLY A 6 1.77 0.02 13.85
C GLY A 6 1.62 1.22 14.78
N SER A 7 0.37 1.52 15.14
CA SER A 7 0.04 2.56 16.13
C SER A 7 0.49 3.98 15.76
N GLU A 8 0.66 4.25 14.46
CA GLU A 8 0.89 5.60 13.96
C GLU A 8 -0.44 6.38 13.96
N PRO A 9 -0.47 7.63 14.45
CA PRO A 9 -1.64 8.49 14.31
C PRO A 9 -1.98 8.71 12.84
N MET A 10 -3.20 8.36 12.43
CA MET A 10 -3.63 8.45 11.04
C MET A 10 -5.12 8.75 10.93
N VAL A 11 -5.45 9.69 10.04
CA VAL A 11 -6.82 10.01 9.64
C VAL A 11 -6.95 9.69 8.16
N PHE A 12 -8.00 8.95 7.78
CA PHE A 12 -8.33 8.66 6.40
C PHE A 12 -9.83 8.93 6.17
N GLY A 13 -10.13 9.85 5.26
CA GLY A 13 -11.51 10.28 5.02
C GLY A 13 -12.19 10.80 6.29
N GLU A 14 -11.51 11.69 7.02
CA GLU A 14 -12.01 12.36 8.24
C GLU A 14 -12.22 11.45 9.47
N THR A 15 -11.90 10.15 9.40
CA THR A 15 -11.99 9.23 10.54
C THR A 15 -10.65 8.59 10.90
N GLU A 16 -10.48 8.28 12.19
CA GLU A 16 -9.34 7.55 12.75
C GLU A 16 -9.54 6.01 12.75
N GLU A 17 -10.59 5.53 12.08
CA GLU A 17 -10.78 4.09 11.90
C GLU A 17 -9.58 3.46 11.18
N PRO A 18 -9.29 2.16 11.43
CA PRO A 18 -8.12 1.47 10.87
C PRO A 18 -7.92 1.77 9.39
N ALA A 19 -6.73 2.26 9.06
CA ALA A 19 -6.33 2.61 7.71
C ALA A 19 -4.86 2.23 7.48
N VAL A 20 -4.39 2.28 6.23
CA VAL A 20 -2.98 2.06 5.88
C VAL A 20 -2.52 3.01 4.78
N TYR A 21 -1.40 3.68 5.00
CA TYR A 21 -0.57 4.24 3.93
C TYR A 21 0.64 3.33 3.72
N GLY A 22 0.93 2.97 2.47
CA GLY A 22 2.07 2.13 2.13
C GLY A 22 2.80 2.61 0.89
N GLU A 23 4.10 2.29 0.83
CA GLU A 23 4.95 2.53 -0.33
C GLU A 23 5.46 1.19 -0.85
N LEU A 24 5.33 0.97 -2.16
CA LEU A 24 5.86 -0.20 -2.84
C LEU A 24 6.92 0.26 -3.84
N VAL A 25 8.16 -0.11 -3.55
CA VAL A 25 9.34 0.26 -4.35
C VAL A 25 9.87 -0.98 -5.06
N SER A 26 10.09 -0.87 -6.37
CA SER A 26 10.67 -1.94 -7.18
C SER A 26 11.60 -1.37 -8.25
N ILE A 27 12.63 -2.12 -8.62
CA ILE A 27 13.46 -1.82 -9.80
C ILE A 27 12.77 -2.50 -10.99
N GLY A 28 11.91 -1.76 -11.67
CA GLY A 28 11.12 -2.26 -12.80
C GLY A 28 9.92 -3.09 -12.35
N GLY A 29 9.09 -3.45 -13.33
CA GLY A 29 7.98 -4.39 -13.17
C GLY A 29 6.69 -3.76 -12.64
N LEU A 30 6.69 -2.47 -12.29
CA LEU A 30 5.46 -1.76 -11.91
C LEU A 30 4.80 -1.20 -13.17
N THR A 31 3.64 -1.76 -13.48
CA THR A 31 2.78 -1.32 -14.58
C THR A 31 1.37 -1.11 -14.04
N PRO A 32 0.48 -0.39 -14.73
CA PRO A 32 -0.90 -0.20 -14.27
C PRO A 32 -1.62 -1.51 -13.92
N ASP A 33 -1.42 -2.57 -14.70
CA ASP A 33 -2.07 -3.87 -14.47
C ASP A 33 -1.43 -4.64 -13.31
N VAL A 34 -0.10 -4.57 -13.17
CA VAL A 34 0.60 -5.15 -12.00
C VAL A 34 0.18 -4.43 -10.72
N ASN A 35 0.10 -3.09 -10.74
CA ASN A 35 -0.31 -2.29 -9.60
C ASN A 35 -1.74 -2.63 -9.16
N LYS A 36 -2.68 -2.83 -10.10
CA LYS A 36 -4.04 -3.30 -9.76
C LYS A 36 -4.04 -4.65 -9.05
N LYS A 37 -3.26 -5.62 -9.55
CA LYS A 37 -3.15 -6.97 -8.94
C LYS A 37 -2.51 -6.90 -7.55
N LEU A 38 -1.46 -6.10 -7.40
CA LEU A 38 -0.79 -5.87 -6.12
C LEU A 38 -1.74 -5.20 -5.12
N SER A 39 -2.45 -4.14 -5.52
CA SER A 39 -3.45 -3.48 -4.68
C SER A 39 -4.54 -4.46 -4.22
N ALA A 40 -5.06 -5.31 -5.12
CA ALA A 40 -6.05 -6.31 -4.76
C ALA A 40 -5.51 -7.31 -3.71
N ALA A 41 -4.32 -7.87 -3.95
CA ALA A 41 -3.69 -8.83 -3.04
C ALA A 41 -3.36 -8.21 -1.68
N ILE A 42 -2.80 -7.00 -1.66
CA ILE A 42 -2.46 -6.29 -0.43
C ILE A 42 -3.74 -5.93 0.34
N SER A 43 -4.78 -5.42 -0.32
CA SER A 43 -6.06 -5.12 0.34
C SER A 43 -6.66 -6.34 1.04
N ALA A 44 -6.54 -7.53 0.45
CA ALA A 44 -7.01 -8.78 1.04
C ALA A 44 -6.17 -9.18 2.26
N ILE A 45 -4.84 -8.96 2.23
CA ILE A 45 -3.97 -9.19 3.39
C ILE A 45 -4.33 -8.22 4.52
N LEU A 46 -4.50 -6.94 4.20
CA LEU A 46 -4.84 -5.90 5.18
C LEU A 46 -6.19 -6.18 5.87
N GLU A 47 -7.19 -6.57 5.10
CA GLU A 47 -8.51 -6.94 5.64
C GLU A 47 -8.43 -8.19 6.52
N THR A 48 -7.79 -9.26 6.04
CA THR A 48 -7.81 -10.57 6.73
C THR A 48 -6.83 -10.68 7.89
N LYS A 49 -5.75 -9.91 7.89
CA LYS A 49 -4.68 -10.01 8.90
C LYS A 49 -4.63 -8.83 9.85
N LEU A 50 -5.07 -7.65 9.42
CA LEU A 50 -4.96 -6.42 10.20
C LEU A 50 -6.32 -5.74 10.43
N SER A 51 -7.42 -6.33 9.99
CA SER A 51 -8.78 -5.79 10.13
C SER A 51 -8.94 -4.38 9.55
N VAL A 52 -8.17 -4.05 8.51
CA VAL A 52 -8.27 -2.78 7.79
C VAL A 52 -9.22 -2.95 6.61
N PRO A 53 -10.32 -2.16 6.51
CA PRO A 53 -11.23 -2.25 5.37
C PRO A 53 -10.52 -2.01 4.03
N LYS A 54 -10.89 -2.76 2.98
CA LYS A 54 -10.29 -2.60 1.63
C LYS A 54 -10.44 -1.21 1.03
N SER A 55 -11.36 -0.39 1.52
CA SER A 55 -11.55 1.00 1.08
C SER A 55 -10.65 2.01 1.82
N ARG A 56 -9.96 1.59 2.89
CA ARG A 56 -9.21 2.47 3.80
C ARG A 56 -7.70 2.29 3.69
N PHE A 57 -7.20 2.13 2.47
CA PHE A 57 -5.76 2.11 2.25
C PHE A 57 -5.36 2.84 0.98
N PHE A 58 -4.13 3.33 0.97
CA PHE A 58 -3.50 3.95 -0.18
C PHE A 58 -2.09 3.37 -0.36
N LEU A 59 -1.75 3.00 -1.59
CA LEU A 59 -0.41 2.55 -1.96
C LEU A 59 0.21 3.50 -2.98
N LYS A 60 1.41 4.01 -2.66
CA LYS A 60 2.25 4.71 -3.60
C LYS A 60 3.24 3.73 -4.23
N PHE A 61 3.18 3.61 -5.55
CA PHE A 61 4.08 2.76 -6.33
C PHE A 61 5.26 3.58 -6.83
N TYR A 62 6.49 3.10 -6.61
CA TYR A 62 7.72 3.72 -7.07
C TYR A 62 8.52 2.73 -7.89
N ASP A 63 8.55 2.94 -9.21
CA ASP A 63 9.47 2.23 -10.10
C ASP A 63 10.79 3.00 -10.16
N THR A 64 11.88 2.36 -9.75
CA THR A 64 13.21 2.98 -9.70
C THR A 64 14.09 2.64 -10.91
N LYS A 65 13.59 1.86 -11.88
CA LYS A 65 14.35 1.48 -13.08
C LYS A 65 14.78 2.71 -13.90
N ASP A 66 13.92 3.71 -14.00
CA ASP A 66 14.17 4.92 -14.80
C ASP A 66 14.91 6.04 -14.02
N ARG A 67 15.28 5.80 -12.76
CA ARG A 67 16.00 6.78 -11.93
C ARG A 67 17.53 6.65 -11.96
N LEU A 68 18.07 5.77 -12.82
CA LEU A 68 19.51 5.53 -12.96
C LEU A 68 20.15 6.25 -14.17
N LEU A 69 19.51 7.31 -14.69
CA LEU A 69 20.08 8.19 -15.71
C LEU A 69 20.20 9.62 -15.19
#